data_AF-A0A844YXA3-F1
#
_entry.id   AF-A0A844YXA3-F1
#
_cell.length_a   1.000
_cell.length_b   1.000
_cell.length_c   1.000
_cell.angle_alpha   90.00
_cell.angle_beta   90.00
_cell.angle_gamma   90.00
#
_symmetry.space_group_name_H-M   'P 1'
#
loop_
_entity.id
_entity.type
_entity.pdbx_description
1 polymer ?
#
loop_
_entity_poly.entity_id
_entity_poly.type
_entity_poly.pdbx_seq_one_letter_code
_entity_poly.pdbx_strand_id
1 'polypeptide(L)'
;MRTPAGTAPQKVVALGVADEGVRTAIAFALETRGYGIHALAVARGSRPDHLASEADCLVLDCEGRGSNFPEDLARWWGVELGRPVIVLTSTPGLPLLRVCVELGAQVIEKPLLGETLLKAIAGLPEIKAPGR
;
A
#
# COMPACT_ATOMS: atom_id res chain seq x y z
N MET A 1 -6.25 -30.60 -22.48
CA MET A 1 -6.55 -29.61 -21.42
C MET A 1 -5.52 -28.51 -21.54
N ARG A 2 -5.92 -27.30 -21.97
CA ARG A 2 -4.99 -26.18 -22.16
C ARG A 2 -4.85 -25.43 -20.84
N THR A 3 -3.65 -25.40 -20.28
CA THR A 3 -3.26 -24.46 -19.22
C THR A 3 -3.42 -23.05 -19.80
N PRO A 4 -4.20 -22.13 -19.21
CA PRO A 4 -4.15 -20.75 -19.66
C PRO A 4 -2.78 -20.19 -19.30
N ALA A 5 -2.16 -19.50 -20.26
CA ALA A 5 -0.88 -18.83 -20.11
C ALA A 5 -0.87 -17.99 -18.82
N GLY A 6 0.21 -18.08 -18.06
CA GLY A 6 0.44 -17.25 -16.88
C GLY A 6 0.46 -15.79 -17.29
N THR A 7 -0.65 -15.10 -17.06
CA THR A 7 -0.74 -13.66 -17.23
C THR A 7 0.09 -13.00 -16.12
N ALA A 8 1.02 -12.12 -16.50
CA ALA A 8 1.72 -11.29 -15.53
C ALA A 8 0.71 -10.44 -14.73
N PRO A 9 0.96 -10.16 -13.45
CA PRO A 9 0.04 -9.38 -12.63
C PRO A 9 -0.18 -7.98 -13.21
N GLN A 10 -1.39 -7.43 -13.05
CA GLN A 10 -1.74 -6.10 -13.56
C GLN A 10 -0.89 -5.00 -12.89
N LYS A 11 -0.74 -5.08 -11.57
CA LYS A 11 0.19 -4.29 -10.76
C LYS A 11 0.64 -5.14 -9.57
N VAL A 12 1.83 -4.88 -9.08
CA VAL A 12 2.37 -5.45 -7.85
C VAL A 12 2.11 -4.50 -6.68
N VAL A 13 1.49 -4.97 -5.61
CA VAL A 13 1.14 -4.16 -4.43
C VAL A 13 1.92 -4.67 -3.22
N ALA A 14 2.68 -3.78 -2.58
CA ALA A 14 3.29 -4.07 -1.29
C ALA A 14 2.31 -3.72 -0.17
N LEU A 15 1.88 -4.73 0.59
CA LEU A 15 0.85 -4.61 1.61
C LEU A 15 1.47 -4.69 3.01
N GLY A 16 1.53 -3.54 3.70
CA GLY A 16 2.05 -3.42 5.06
C GLY A 16 0.96 -3.31 6.11
N VAL A 17 0.29 -4.42 6.40
CA VAL A 17 -0.81 -4.53 7.39
C VAL A 17 -0.35 -5.41 8.55
N ALA A 18 -0.50 -4.94 9.79
CA ALA A 18 -0.03 -5.66 10.98
C ALA A 18 -0.88 -6.90 11.29
N ASP A 19 -2.21 -6.74 11.30
CA ASP A 19 -3.16 -7.81 11.58
C ASP A 19 -3.15 -8.87 10.46
N GLU A 20 -2.98 -10.13 10.82
CA GLU A 20 -2.85 -11.23 9.87
C GLU A 20 -4.16 -11.52 9.14
N GLY A 21 -5.30 -11.47 9.84
CA GLY A 21 -6.61 -11.72 9.25
C GLY A 21 -6.96 -10.67 8.20
N VAL A 22 -6.76 -9.39 8.54
CA VAL A 22 -6.96 -8.27 7.63
C VAL A 22 -5.97 -8.32 6.47
N ARG A 23 -4.68 -8.60 6.74
CA ARG A 23 -3.66 -8.73 5.69
C ARG A 23 -4.03 -9.83 4.69
N THR A 24 -4.45 -10.99 5.18
CA THR A 24 -4.85 -12.14 4.34
C THR A 24 -6.11 -11.83 3.54
N ALA A 25 -7.12 -11.21 4.16
CA ALA A 25 -8.36 -10.84 3.48
C ALA A 25 -8.12 -9.82 2.35
N ILE A 26 -7.31 -8.79 2.62
CA ILE A 26 -6.95 -7.78 1.60
C ILE A 26 -6.12 -8.41 0.49
N ALA A 27 -5.09 -9.20 0.82
CA ALA A 27 -4.27 -9.88 -0.17
C ALA A 27 -5.13 -10.75 -1.11
N PHE A 28 -5.98 -11.60 -0.53
CA PHE A 28 -6.90 -12.45 -1.30
C PHE A 28 -7.81 -11.63 -2.23
N ALA A 29 -8.44 -10.57 -1.70
CA ALA A 29 -9.33 -9.72 -2.50
C ALA A 29 -8.61 -9.07 -3.69
N LEU A 30 -7.37 -8.62 -3.51
CA LEU A 30 -6.56 -8.05 -4.58
C LEU A 30 -6.08 -9.13 -5.58
N GLU A 31 -5.64 -10.29 -5.11
CA GLU A 31 -5.23 -11.41 -5.96
C GLU A 31 -6.37 -11.90 -6.85
N THR A 32 -7.60 -11.99 -6.34
CA THR A 32 -8.78 -12.36 -7.16
C THR A 32 -9.06 -11.38 -8.29
N ARG A 33 -8.49 -10.16 -8.24
CA ARG A 33 -8.59 -9.13 -9.28
C ARG A 33 -7.36 -9.08 -10.19
N GLY A 34 -6.40 -9.99 -10.02
CA GLY A 34 -5.21 -10.10 -10.87
C GLY A 34 -4.03 -9.21 -10.45
N TYR A 35 -4.05 -8.67 -9.23
CA TYR A 35 -2.90 -7.99 -8.64
C TYR A 35 -1.90 -8.99 -8.06
N GLY A 36 -0.61 -8.70 -8.19
CA GLY A 36 0.45 -9.44 -7.48
C GLY A 36 0.67 -8.83 -6.11
N ILE A 37 0.81 -9.63 -5.05
CA ILE A 37 0.90 -9.12 -3.68
C ILE A 37 2.23 -9.48 -3.02
N HIS A 38 2.90 -8.45 -2.48
CA HIS A 38 3.98 -8.61 -1.52
C HIS A 38 3.45 -8.25 -0.13
N ALA A 39 2.94 -9.25 0.59
CA ALA A 39 2.42 -9.08 1.93
C ALA A 39 3.57 -9.01 2.94
N LEU A 40 3.64 -7.91 3.68
CA LEU A 40 4.65 -7.66 4.70
C LEU A 40 3.96 -7.60 6.06
N ALA A 41 4.43 -8.41 7.01
CA ALA A 41 4.14 -8.21 8.42
C ALA A 41 5.00 -7.04 8.92
N VAL A 42 4.51 -5.82 8.71
CA VAL A 42 5.26 -4.62 9.09
C VAL A 42 4.93 -4.27 10.53
N ALA A 43 5.93 -4.42 11.40
CA ALA A 43 5.85 -4.00 12.79
C ALA A 43 5.85 -2.47 12.94
N ARG A 44 5.57 -2.00 14.16
CA ARG A 44 5.71 -0.59 14.52
C ARG A 44 7.11 -0.07 14.20
N GLY A 45 7.19 1.05 13.49
CA GLY A 45 8.46 1.72 13.17
C GLY A 45 9.33 1.04 12.11
N SER A 46 8.88 -0.05 11.47
CA SER A 46 9.65 -0.64 10.37
C SER A 46 9.27 -0.04 9.01
N ARG A 47 10.31 0.34 8.26
CA ARG A 47 10.20 0.76 6.86
C ARG A 47 10.01 -0.49 6.00
N PRO A 48 9.06 -0.49 5.06
CA PRO A 48 8.86 -1.60 4.13
C PRO A 48 9.94 -1.54 3.03
N ASP A 49 11.23 -1.76 3.33
CA ASP A 49 12.30 -1.36 2.40
C ASP A 49 12.46 -2.22 1.14
N HIS A 50 12.68 -3.53 1.25
CA HIS A 50 13.06 -4.31 0.06
C HIS A 50 11.88 -4.59 -0.88
N LEU A 51 10.72 -5.03 -0.38
CA LEU A 51 9.63 -5.45 -1.26
C LEU A 51 8.84 -4.25 -1.84
N ALA A 52 8.99 -3.06 -1.26
CA ALA A 52 8.43 -1.82 -1.79
C ALA A 52 9.14 -1.32 -3.03
N SER A 53 10.43 -1.64 -3.21
CA SER A 53 11.20 -1.23 -4.38
C SER A 53 10.85 -2.02 -5.64
N GLU A 54 10.12 -3.13 -5.51
CA GLU A 54 9.60 -3.92 -6.63
C GLU A 54 8.11 -3.67 -6.91
N ALA A 55 7.32 -3.25 -5.91
CA ALA A 55 5.88 -2.99 -6.04
C ALA A 55 5.45 -1.63 -6.66
N ASP A 56 4.53 -1.66 -7.63
CA ASP A 56 3.93 -0.47 -8.26
C ASP A 56 3.19 0.47 -7.31
N CYS A 57 2.75 -0.02 -6.14
CA CYS A 57 2.26 0.86 -5.09
C CYS A 57 2.40 0.23 -3.70
N LEU A 58 2.33 1.10 -2.69
CA LEU A 58 2.36 0.71 -1.28
C LEU A 58 1.01 0.95 -0.64
N VAL A 59 0.51 -0.06 0.07
CA VAL A 59 -0.67 0.04 0.92
C VAL A 59 -0.24 -0.20 2.36
N LEU A 60 -0.33 0.84 3.20
CA LEU A 60 0.11 0.78 4.59
C LEU A 60 -1.05 0.94 5.55
N ASP A 61 -1.15 0.04 6.51
CA ASP A 61 -2.07 0.22 7.63
C ASP A 61 -1.42 1.09 8.72
N CYS A 62 -2.06 2.20 9.06
CA CYS A 62 -1.69 3.07 10.18
C CYS A 62 -1.92 2.36 11.53
N GLU A 63 -2.88 1.44 11.60
CA GLU A 63 -3.21 0.76 12.85
C GLU A 63 -2.02 -0.09 13.32
N GLY A 64 -1.70 0.02 14.62
CA GLY A 64 -0.55 -0.66 15.22
C GLY A 64 0.81 0.03 15.02
N ARG A 65 0.91 1.02 14.12
CA ARG A 65 2.17 1.75 13.84
C ARG A 65 2.50 2.86 14.84
N GLY A 66 1.57 3.20 15.72
CA GLY A 66 1.80 4.14 16.81
C GLY A 66 1.70 5.61 16.42
N SER A 67 1.83 6.47 17.43
CA SER A 67 1.67 7.93 17.29
C SER A 67 2.67 8.58 16.35
N ASN A 68 3.85 7.99 16.20
CA ASN A 68 4.95 8.55 15.41
C ASN A 68 4.86 8.18 13.92
N PHE A 69 3.78 7.50 13.52
CA PHE A 69 3.63 7.05 12.13
C PHE A 69 3.66 8.20 11.11
N PRO A 70 3.06 9.39 11.34
CA PRO A 70 3.21 10.52 10.42
C PRO A 70 4.67 10.95 10.24
N GLU A 71 5.45 11.03 11.32
CA GLU A 71 6.87 11.38 11.27
C GLU A 71 7.71 10.29 10.58
N ASP A 72 7.40 9.02 10.87
CA ASP A 72 8.00 7.87 10.20
C ASP A 72 7.70 7.88 8.69
N LEU A 73 6.44 8.15 8.32
CA LEU A 73 6.00 8.23 6.95
C LEU A 73 6.73 9.36 6.21
N ALA A 74 6.78 10.56 6.80
CA ALA A 74 7.53 11.69 6.24
C ALA A 74 9.02 11.35 6.05
N ARG A 75 9.64 10.65 7.01
CA ARG A 75 11.05 10.23 6.93
C ARG A 75 11.29 9.15 5.88
N TRP A 76 10.40 8.18 5.75
CA TRP A 76 10.54 7.09 4.77
C TRP A 76 10.29 7.57 3.34
N TRP A 77 9.37 8.52 3.17
CA TRP A 77 8.92 8.98 1.85
C TRP A 77 9.50 10.29 1.39
N GLY A 78 10.07 11.11 2.27
CA GLY A 78 10.74 12.36 1.92
C GLY A 78 12.00 12.19 1.07
N VAL A 79 12.43 10.96 0.75
CA VAL A 79 13.68 10.70 0.03
C VAL A 79 13.58 9.73 -1.16
N GLU A 80 12.69 8.73 -1.23
CA GLU A 80 13.07 7.56 -2.07
C GLU A 80 12.04 6.68 -2.77
N LEU A 81 10.73 6.92 -2.64
CA LEU A 81 9.76 6.07 -3.33
C LEU A 81 8.94 6.95 -4.26
N GLY A 82 9.38 7.09 -5.51
CA GLY A 82 8.62 7.69 -6.62
C GLY A 82 7.38 6.85 -6.99
N ARG A 83 6.71 6.28 -5.98
CA ARG A 83 5.64 5.30 -6.07
C ARG A 83 4.46 5.77 -5.23
N PRO A 84 3.22 5.61 -5.72
CA PRO A 84 2.07 6.05 -4.96
C PRO A 84 1.89 5.24 -3.68
N VAL A 85 1.39 5.93 -2.67
CA VAL A 85 1.13 5.38 -1.33
C VAL A 85 -0.34 5.52 -1.03
N ILE A 86 -0.90 4.47 -0.44
CA ILE A 86 -2.23 4.46 0.13
C ILE A 86 -2.07 4.14 1.61
N VAL A 87 -2.50 5.04 2.48
CA VAL A 87 -2.56 4.84 3.93
C VAL A 87 -3.98 4.45 4.32
N LEU A 88 -4.11 3.34 5.02
CA LEU A 88 -5.37 2.87 5.61
C LEU A 88 -5.39 3.28 7.07
N THR A 89 -6.47 3.90 7.55
CA THR A 89 -6.60 4.28 8.97
C THR A 89 -8.06 4.27 9.40
N SER A 90 -8.34 3.97 10.67
CA SER A 90 -9.71 4.10 11.20
C SER A 90 -10.00 5.52 11.69
N THR A 91 -8.96 6.30 12.01
CA THR A 91 -9.11 7.65 12.56
C THR A 91 -8.03 8.58 11.97
N PRO A 92 -8.33 9.26 10.84
CA PRO A 92 -7.37 10.17 10.22
C PRO A 92 -7.19 11.45 11.06
N GLY A 93 -6.12 11.49 11.85
CA GLY A 93 -5.73 12.70 12.58
C GLY A 93 -5.12 13.77 11.66
N LEU A 94 -5.23 15.04 12.06
CA LEU A 94 -4.65 16.17 11.31
C LEU A 94 -3.15 15.99 10.97
N PRO A 95 -2.28 15.47 11.86
CA PRO A 95 -0.87 15.25 11.52
C PRO A 95 -0.68 14.26 10.38
N LEU A 96 -1.43 13.15 10.38
CA LEU A 96 -1.36 12.14 9.33
C LEU A 96 -1.85 12.69 7.98
N LEU A 97 -2.98 13.40 7.99
CA LEU A 97 -3.53 14.01 6.78
C LEU A 97 -2.56 15.02 6.15
N ARG A 98 -1.94 15.88 6.97
CA ARG A 98 -0.94 16.86 6.49
C ARG A 98 0.23 16.18 5.80
N VAL A 99 0.84 15.19 6.45
CA VAL A 99 1.96 14.44 5.87
C VAL A 99 1.53 13.74 4.58
N CYS A 100 0.35 13.12 4.54
CA CYS A 100 -0.11 12.45 3.33
C CYS A 100 -0.32 13.43 2.17
N VAL A 101 -0.86 14.62 2.42
CA VAL A 101 -0.98 15.68 1.41
C VAL A 101 0.38 16.13 0.90
N GLU A 102 1.34 16.39 1.80
CA GLU A 102 2.70 16.81 1.44
C GLU A 102 3.43 15.77 0.58
N LEU A 103 3.18 14.49 0.84
CA LEU A 103 3.78 13.36 0.11
C LEU A 103 2.99 12.94 -1.13
N GLY A 104 1.81 13.51 -1.39
CA GLY A 104 0.90 13.04 -2.44
C GLY A 104 0.35 11.63 -2.19
N ALA A 105 0.35 11.17 -0.93
CA ALA A 105 -0.23 9.90 -0.52
C ALA A 105 -1.76 10.02 -0.39
N GLN A 106 -2.47 8.96 -0.76
CA GLN A 106 -3.91 8.85 -0.56
C GLN A 106 -4.20 8.28 0.82
N VAL A 107 -5.20 8.81 1.52
CA VAL A 107 -5.70 8.25 2.78
C VAL A 107 -7.06 7.63 2.55
N ILE A 108 -7.23 6.38 2.96
CA ILE A 108 -8.51 5.67 2.94
C ILE A 108 -8.91 5.36 4.38
N GLU A 109 -10.09 5.84 4.74
CA GLU A 109 -10.69 5.55 6.04
C GLU A 109 -11.29 4.14 6.04
N LYS A 110 -11.07 3.41 7.13
CA LYS A 110 -11.72 2.13 7.42
C LYS A 110 -13.13 2.37 7.98
N PRO A 111 -14.10 1.48 7.76
CA PRO A 111 -13.97 0.18 7.09
C PRO A 111 -13.82 0.32 5.57
N LEU A 112 -13.05 -0.58 4.95
CA LEU A 112 -12.85 -0.61 3.51
C LEU A 112 -14.12 -1.13 2.81
N LEU A 113 -15.11 -0.26 2.67
CA LEU A 113 -16.41 -0.63 2.11
C LEU A 113 -16.29 -0.90 0.60
N GLY A 114 -16.84 -2.04 0.18
CA GLY A 114 -16.94 -2.44 -1.23
C GLY A 114 -15.58 -2.48 -1.93
N GLU A 115 -15.47 -1.76 -3.05
CA GLU A 115 -14.29 -1.76 -3.91
C GLU A 115 -13.38 -0.53 -3.69
N THR A 116 -13.49 0.16 -2.55
CA THR A 116 -12.79 1.45 -2.32
C THR A 116 -11.28 1.33 -2.52
N LEU A 117 -10.63 0.33 -1.91
CA LEU A 117 -9.20 0.10 -2.07
C LEU A 117 -8.82 -0.29 -3.50
N LEU A 118 -9.65 -1.12 -4.16
CA LEU A 118 -9.44 -1.55 -5.54
C LEU A 118 -9.48 -0.35 -6.51
N LYS A 119 -10.46 0.53 -6.34
CA LYS A 119 -10.61 1.74 -7.16
C LYS A 119 -9.46 2.71 -6.93
N ALA A 120 -9.00 2.86 -5.69
CA ALA A 120 -7.82 3.67 -5.38
C ALA A 120 -6.59 3.14 -6.11
N ILE A 121 -6.29 1.84 -6.00
CA ILE A 121 -5.13 1.20 -6.68
C ILE A 121 -5.23 1.30 -8.21
N ALA A 122 -6.43 1.08 -8.77
CA ALA A 122 -6.67 1.18 -10.21
C ALA A 122 -6.45 2.62 -10.74
N GLY A 123 -6.87 3.63 -9.97
CA GLY A 123 -6.71 5.04 -10.30
C GLY A 123 -5.29 5.60 -10.08
N LEU A 124 -4.39 4.82 -9.49
CA LEU A 124 -2.99 5.24 -9.35
C LEU A 124 -2.32 5.35 -10.72
N PRO A 125 -1.49 6.39 -10.94
CA PRO A 125 -0.72 6.53 -12.16
C PRO A 125 0.20 5.31 -12.35
N GLU A 126 0.43 4.93 -13.60
CA GLU A 126 1.45 3.94 -13.92
C GLU A 126 2.82 4.53 -13.60
N ILE A 127 3.60 3.83 -12.78
CA ILE A 127 4.98 4.20 -12.56
C ILE A 127 5.76 3.66 -13.74
N LYS A 128 6.27 4.54 -14.61
CA LYS A 128 7.37 4.13 -15.48
C LYS A 128 8.55 3.80 -14.58
N ALA A 129 8.94 2.53 -14.53
CA ALA A 129 10.20 2.15 -13.92
C ALA A 129 11.29 3.11 -14.42
N PRO A 130 12.12 3.70 -13.55
CA PRO A 130 13.26 4.48 -14.00
C PRO A 130 14.04 3.60 -14.98
N GLY A 131 14.29 4.17 -16.17
CA GLY A 131 14.87 3.45 -17.30
C GLY A 131 16.02 2.55 -16.87
N ARG A 132 15.91 1.28 -17.23
CA ARG A 132 16.96 0.28 -17.09
C ARG A 132 18.16 0.65 -17.95
#